data_AF-A0A9E5ZYB1-F1
#
_entry.id   AF-A0A9E5ZYB1-F1
#
_cell.length_a   1.000
_cell.length_b   1.000
_cell.length_c   1.000
_cell.angle_alpha   90.00
_cell.angle_beta   90.00
_cell.angle_gamma   90.00
#
_symmetry.space_group_name_H-M   'P 1'
#
loop_
_entity.id
_entity.type
_entity.pdbx_description
1 polymer ?
#
loop_
_entity_poly.entity_id
_entity_poly.type
_entity_poly.pdbx_seq_one_letter_code
_entity_poly.pdbx_strand_id
1 'polypeptide(L)'
;MTPEAQLCDTVNVTLSRFGLCVTDPPFDPWVVVGGVLMAQQAAVIALRAAGDTIPAQAGGTELLLRAASKDRLPAPFTLPFGSKARHDFDRLVEARNAFMHPRGVTWFVSAETLSRGMPVATGVVRHLILTQPILEGLVSPAEQAELEKSLQSIDAFANFLEDPY
;
A
#
# COMPACT_ATOMS: atom_id res chain seq x y z
N MET A 1 4.06 16.24 12.47
CA MET A 1 3.11 15.45 11.65
C MET A 1 3.17 14.03 12.18
N THR A 2 2.03 13.43 12.51
CA THR A 2 1.98 12.05 13.02
C THR A 2 2.17 11.04 11.87
N PRO A 3 2.64 9.81 12.14
CA PRO A 3 2.71 8.75 11.14
C PRO A 3 1.38 8.50 10.42
N GLU A 4 0.27 8.63 11.14
CA GLU A 4 -1.09 8.39 10.64
C GLU A 4 -1.56 9.51 9.71
N ALA A 5 -1.24 10.77 10.03
CA ALA A 5 -1.47 11.89 9.12
C ALA A 5 -0.64 11.74 7.84
N GLN A 6 0.62 11.29 7.94
CA GLN A 6 1.47 11.00 6.78
C GLN A 6 0.90 9.89 5.89
N LEU A 7 0.28 8.87 6.49
CA LEU A 7 -0.42 7.82 5.76
C LEU A 7 -1.61 8.40 4.99
N CYS A 8 -2.44 9.22 5.63
CA CYS A 8 -3.58 9.88 4.96
C CYS A 8 -3.13 10.73 3.76
N ASP A 9 -2.10 11.55 3.95
CA ASP A 9 -1.49 12.34 2.87
C ASP A 9 -1.01 11.45 1.72
N THR A 10 -0.35 10.33 2.05
CA THR A 10 0.18 9.38 1.05
C THR A 10 -0.94 8.72 0.26
N VAL A 11 -2.02 8.29 0.93
CA VAL A 11 -3.20 7.70 0.28
C VAL A 11 -3.86 8.72 -0.66
N ASN A 12 -4.04 9.96 -0.21
CA ASN A 12 -4.65 11.03 -1.02
C ASN A 12 -3.79 11.43 -2.23
N VAL A 13 -2.47 11.54 -2.03
CA VAL A 13 -1.52 11.76 -3.12
C VAL A 13 -1.60 10.63 -4.13
N THR A 14 -1.62 9.37 -3.67
CA THR A 14 -1.72 8.18 -4.52
C THR A 14 -3.00 8.22 -5.36
N LEU A 15 -4.15 8.46 -4.72
CA LEU A 15 -5.44 8.59 -5.40
C LEU A 15 -5.41 9.68 -6.48
N SER A 16 -4.87 10.86 -6.16
CA SER A 16 -4.86 11.97 -7.11
C SER A 16 -4.02 11.68 -8.36
N ARG A 17 -2.98 10.82 -8.25
CA ARG A 17 -2.17 10.38 -9.40
C ARG A 17 -2.84 9.22 -10.12
N PHE A 18 -3.55 8.35 -9.40
CA PHE A 18 -4.23 7.22 -10.01
C PHE A 18 -5.37 7.66 -10.94
N GLY A 19 -6.05 8.76 -10.62
CA GLY A 19 -7.00 9.38 -11.54
C GLY A 19 -6.38 9.90 -12.85
N LEU A 20 -5.06 10.11 -12.90
CA LEU A 20 -4.34 10.62 -14.08
C LEU A 20 -3.67 9.51 -14.90
N CYS A 21 -3.45 8.32 -14.33
CA CYS A 21 -2.83 7.15 -14.99
C CYS A 21 -3.44 6.83 -16.36
N VAL A 22 -4.76 6.94 -16.48
CA VAL A 22 -5.47 6.58 -17.73
C VAL A 22 -5.25 7.63 -18.83
N THR A 23 -4.95 8.88 -18.44
CA THR A 23 -4.87 10.02 -19.36
C THR A 23 -3.45 10.49 -19.63
N ASP A 24 -2.49 10.20 -18.75
CA ASP A 24 -1.13 10.74 -18.79
C ASP A 24 -0.09 9.72 -18.23
N PRO A 25 0.54 8.90 -19.11
CA PRO A 25 1.43 7.80 -18.74
C PRO A 25 2.62 8.14 -17.79
N PRO A 26 3.21 9.36 -17.82
CA PRO A 26 4.13 9.83 -16.80
C PRO A 26 3.71 9.67 -15.33
N PHE A 27 2.42 9.48 -15.02
CA PHE A 27 1.94 9.31 -13.64
C PHE A 27 1.96 7.88 -13.13
N ASP A 28 2.02 6.87 -14.00
CA ASP A 28 1.98 5.46 -13.61
C ASP A 28 3.02 5.08 -12.54
N PRO A 29 4.28 5.54 -12.62
CA PRO A 29 5.28 5.22 -11.60
C PRO A 29 4.96 5.83 -10.24
N TRP A 30 4.32 7.00 -10.21
CA TRP A 30 3.97 7.67 -8.97
C TRP A 30 2.84 6.94 -8.23
N VAL A 31 1.92 6.31 -8.96
CA VAL A 31 0.90 5.44 -8.38
C VAL A 31 1.53 4.22 -7.74
N VAL A 32 2.49 3.60 -8.43
CA VAL A 32 3.24 2.45 -7.88
C VAL A 32 4.04 2.84 -6.64
N VAL A 33 4.74 3.99 -6.68
CA VAL A 33 5.49 4.51 -5.53
C VAL A 33 4.57 4.74 -4.33
N GLY A 34 3.43 5.40 -4.56
CA GLY A 34 2.42 5.68 -3.56
C GLY A 34 1.79 4.43 -2.97
N GLY A 35 1.42 3.46 -3.82
CA GLY A 35 0.84 2.18 -3.40
C GLY A 35 1.77 1.37 -2.51
N VAL A 36 3.06 1.26 -2.88
CA VAL A 36 4.05 0.60 -2.01
C VAL A 36 4.24 1.40 -0.72
N LEU A 37 4.30 2.73 -0.79
CA LEU A 37 4.57 3.57 0.38
C LEU A 37 3.44 3.52 1.42
N MET A 38 2.17 3.60 1.00
CA MET A 38 1.04 3.53 1.94
C MET A 38 0.97 2.16 2.64
N ALA A 39 1.23 1.07 1.92
CA ALA A 39 1.28 -0.27 2.52
C ALA A 39 2.44 -0.41 3.52
N GLN A 40 3.61 0.15 3.19
CA GLN A 40 4.76 0.22 4.10
C GLN A 40 4.44 1.02 5.37
N GLN A 41 3.86 2.21 5.22
CA GLN A 41 3.49 3.05 6.35
C GLN A 41 2.48 2.36 7.26
N ALA A 42 1.43 1.75 6.71
CA ALA A 42 0.45 0.99 7.49
C ALA A 42 1.09 -0.17 8.27
N ALA A 43 1.95 -0.96 7.61
CA ALA A 43 2.70 -2.03 8.27
C ALA A 43 3.61 -1.49 9.39
N VAL A 44 4.32 -0.39 9.15
CA VAL A 44 5.21 0.24 10.13
C VAL A 44 4.42 0.76 11.35
N ILE A 45 3.28 1.42 11.13
CA ILE A 45 2.42 1.93 12.20
C ILE A 45 1.95 0.76 13.06
N ALA A 46 1.36 -0.28 12.46
CA ALA A 46 0.85 -1.43 13.20
C ALA A 46 1.95 -2.20 13.94
N LEU A 47 3.09 -2.46 13.30
CA LEU A 47 4.23 -3.16 13.91
C LEU A 47 4.82 -2.38 15.09
N ARG A 48 5.00 -1.06 14.94
CA ARG A 48 5.49 -0.21 16.04
C ARG A 48 4.49 -0.15 17.19
N ALA A 49 3.21 -0.06 16.90
CA ALA A 49 2.15 -0.10 17.90
C ALA A 49 2.11 -1.45 18.66
N ALA A 50 2.48 -2.55 17.99
CA ALA A 50 2.69 -3.86 18.62
C ALA A 50 4.02 -4.00 19.38
N GLY A 51 4.88 -2.97 19.38
CA GLY A 51 6.19 -2.99 20.04
C GLY A 51 7.32 -3.62 19.22
N ASP A 52 7.13 -3.88 17.91
CA ASP A 52 8.18 -4.42 17.06
C ASP A 52 9.26 -3.37 16.76
N THR A 53 10.50 -3.82 16.70
CA THR A 53 11.66 -3.00 16.30
C THR A 53 11.95 -3.22 14.82
N ILE A 54 11.71 -2.18 14.03
CA ILE A 54 11.85 -2.22 12.57
C ILE A 54 13.28 -1.83 12.18
N PRO A 55 14.00 -2.68 11.43
CA PRO A 55 15.33 -2.33 10.91
C PRO A 55 15.27 -1.09 10.00
N ALA A 56 16.32 -0.28 10.03
CA ALA A 56 16.42 0.93 9.22
C ALA A 56 16.32 0.68 7.70
N GLN A 57 16.68 -0.52 7.24
CA GLN A 57 16.72 -0.90 5.82
C GLN A 57 15.65 -1.94 5.45
N ALA A 58 14.57 -2.03 6.22
CA ALA A 58 13.50 -2.99 5.92
C ALA A 58 12.80 -2.65 4.60
N GLY A 59 12.79 -3.61 3.68
CA GLY A 59 12.13 -3.47 2.37
C GLY A 59 10.60 -3.50 2.47
N GLY A 60 9.90 -3.11 1.40
CA GLY A 60 8.43 -3.09 1.36
C GLY A 60 7.80 -4.46 1.67
N THR A 61 8.20 -5.48 0.93
CA THR A 61 7.72 -6.85 1.15
C THR A 61 8.12 -7.39 2.53
N GLU A 62 9.32 -7.06 3.03
CA GLU A 62 9.76 -7.50 4.35
C GLU A 62 8.83 -6.98 5.46
N LEU A 63 8.42 -5.72 5.38
CA LEU A 63 7.48 -5.13 6.35
C LEU A 63 6.12 -5.83 6.36
N LEU A 64 5.58 -6.15 5.19
CA LEU A 64 4.31 -6.88 5.09
C LEU A 64 4.44 -8.31 5.59
N LEU A 65 5.55 -8.99 5.31
CA LEU A 65 5.82 -10.33 5.85
C LEU A 65 5.95 -10.33 7.37
N ARG A 66 6.53 -9.28 7.96
CA ARG A 66 6.54 -9.09 9.42
C ARG A 66 5.13 -8.90 9.95
N ALA A 67 4.32 -8.03 9.34
CA ALA A 67 2.93 -7.81 9.74
C ALA A 67 2.04 -9.06 9.56
N ALA A 68 2.42 -9.97 8.66
CA ALA A 68 1.76 -11.26 8.45
C ALA A 68 2.24 -12.37 9.40
N SER A 69 3.27 -12.12 10.21
CA SER A 69 3.77 -13.08 11.19
C SER A 69 3.03 -12.93 12.52
N LYS A 70 2.46 -14.04 13.01
CA LYS A 70 1.79 -14.09 14.32
C LYS A 70 2.73 -13.83 15.50
N ASP A 71 4.02 -14.04 15.31
CA ASP A 71 5.04 -13.76 16.33
C ASP A 71 5.32 -12.26 16.49
N ARG A 72 4.98 -11.45 15.48
CA ARG A 72 5.20 -10.00 15.45
C ARG A 72 3.90 -9.22 15.61
N LEU A 73 2.83 -9.71 15.00
CA LEU A 73 1.50 -9.13 15.07
C LEU A 73 0.49 -10.26 15.35
N PRO A 74 0.04 -10.45 16.59
CA PRO A 74 -0.82 -11.57 16.96
C PRO A 74 -2.22 -11.46 16.34
N ALA A 75 -2.94 -12.58 16.30
CA ALA A 75 -4.34 -12.57 15.87
C ALA A 75 -5.21 -11.78 16.86
N PRO A 76 -6.26 -11.07 16.41
CA PRO A 76 -6.79 -10.98 15.04
C PRO A 76 -6.11 -9.94 14.13
N PHE A 77 -5.11 -9.23 14.64
CA PHE A 77 -4.47 -8.08 13.97
C PHE A 77 -3.50 -8.50 12.85
N THR A 78 -3.02 -9.74 12.87
CA THR A 78 -2.13 -10.30 11.83
C THR A 78 -2.64 -10.04 10.42
N LEU A 79 -1.78 -9.52 9.54
CA LEU A 79 -2.14 -9.26 8.14
C LEU A 79 -2.41 -10.58 7.39
N PRO A 80 -3.57 -10.76 6.74
CA PRO A 80 -3.86 -11.94 5.91
C PRO A 80 -3.13 -11.87 4.56
N PHE A 81 -1.81 -12.06 4.58
CA PHE A 81 -0.93 -11.91 3.41
C PHE A 81 -0.51 -13.27 2.82
N GLY A 82 -1.35 -13.81 1.93
CA GLY A 82 -1.10 -15.08 1.24
C GLY A 82 -0.08 -15.01 0.11
N SER A 83 0.29 -16.17 -0.45
CA SER A 83 1.27 -16.28 -1.55
C SER A 83 0.91 -15.47 -2.79
N LYS A 84 -0.38 -15.47 -3.19
CA LYS A 84 -0.87 -14.66 -4.31
C LYS A 84 -0.69 -13.16 -4.04
N ALA A 85 -1.17 -12.69 -2.89
CA ALA A 85 -1.06 -11.27 -2.49
C ALA A 85 0.41 -10.83 -2.43
N ARG A 86 1.29 -11.69 -1.92
CA ARG A 86 2.73 -11.46 -1.95
C ARG A 86 3.27 -11.29 -3.37
N HIS A 87 2.97 -12.23 -4.26
CA HIS A 87 3.44 -12.17 -5.65
C HIS A 87 2.97 -10.88 -6.34
N ASP A 88 1.70 -10.51 -6.18
CA ASP A 88 1.15 -9.31 -6.82
C ASP A 88 1.75 -8.02 -6.23
N PHE A 89 2.03 -7.98 -4.92
CA PHE A 89 2.71 -6.86 -4.29
C PHE A 89 4.21 -6.79 -4.65
N ASP A 90 4.88 -7.93 -4.80
CA ASP A 90 6.29 -8.00 -5.21
C ASP A 90 6.47 -7.38 -6.61
N ARG A 91 5.55 -7.64 -7.55
CA ARG A 91 5.56 -6.97 -8.88
C ARG A 91 5.41 -5.44 -8.76
N LEU A 92 4.60 -4.97 -7.81
CA LEU A 92 4.45 -3.54 -7.53
C LEU A 92 5.76 -2.93 -6.97
N VAL A 93 6.43 -3.64 -6.06
CA VAL A 93 7.74 -3.25 -5.50
C VAL A 93 8.83 -3.24 -6.59
N GLU A 94 8.85 -4.23 -7.47
CA GLU A 94 9.78 -4.28 -8.61
C GLU A 94 9.60 -3.08 -9.55
N ALA A 95 8.36 -2.77 -9.91
CA ALA A 95 8.04 -1.61 -10.75
C ALA A 95 8.45 -0.28 -10.08
N ARG A 96 8.20 -0.12 -8.78
CA ARG A 96 8.70 1.01 -8.00
C ARG A 96 10.23 1.12 -8.09
N ASN A 97 10.92 0.01 -7.86
CA ASN A 97 12.38 -0.01 -7.79
C ASN A 97 13.03 0.29 -9.14
N ALA A 98 12.44 -0.21 -10.23
CA ALA A 98 12.88 0.08 -11.59
C ALA A 98 12.79 1.58 -11.92
N PHE A 99 11.74 2.25 -11.44
CA PHE A 99 11.59 3.70 -11.59
C PHE A 99 12.52 4.50 -10.68
N MET A 100 12.60 4.16 -9.39
CA MET A 100 13.39 4.91 -8.40
C MET A 100 14.90 4.73 -8.56
N HIS A 101 15.34 3.61 -9.13
CA HIS A 101 16.75 3.28 -9.31
C HIS A 101 17.02 2.85 -10.76
N PRO A 102 16.93 3.78 -11.73
CA PRO A 102 17.03 3.45 -13.15
C PRO A 102 18.45 2.97 -13.49
N ARG A 103 18.59 1.67 -13.81
CA ARG A 103 19.87 1.05 -14.20
C ARG A 103 20.08 1.04 -15.72
N GLY A 104 19.68 2.10 -16.41
CA GLY A 104 19.75 2.21 -17.87
C GLY A 104 18.69 1.40 -18.62
N VAL A 105 17.63 0.96 -17.94
CA VAL A 105 16.49 0.25 -18.53
C VAL A 105 15.28 1.19 -18.56
N THR A 106 14.53 1.18 -19.65
CA THR A 106 13.23 1.88 -19.72
C THR A 106 12.28 1.25 -18.70
N TRP A 107 11.75 2.07 -17.79
CA TRP A 107 10.74 1.63 -16.85
C TRP A 107 9.38 1.53 -17.57
N PHE A 108 8.58 0.55 -17.16
CA PHE A 108 7.22 0.36 -17.66
C PHE A 108 6.35 -0.19 -16.53
N VAL A 109 5.19 0.43 -16.33
CA VAL A 109 4.17 -0.06 -15.40
C VAL A 109 3.01 -0.57 -16.24
N SER A 110 2.73 -1.87 -16.17
CA SER A 110 1.59 -2.44 -16.88
C SER A 110 0.28 -2.21 -16.13
N ALA A 111 -0.83 -2.14 -16.87
CA ALA A 111 -2.18 -2.14 -16.29
C ALA A 111 -2.40 -3.39 -15.41
N GLU A 112 -1.83 -4.54 -15.78
CA GLU A 112 -1.85 -5.77 -14.97
C GLU A 112 -1.15 -5.59 -13.61
N THR A 113 0.01 -4.92 -13.56
CA THR A 113 0.72 -4.64 -12.30
C THR A 113 -0.11 -3.73 -11.39
N LEU A 114 -0.75 -2.70 -11.94
CA LEU A 114 -1.61 -1.80 -11.17
C LEU A 114 -2.89 -2.50 -10.69
N SER A 115 -3.63 -3.14 -11.60
CA SER A 115 -4.90 -3.81 -11.30
C SER A 115 -4.75 -4.93 -10.26
N ARG A 116 -3.62 -5.65 -10.24
CA ARG A 116 -3.39 -6.72 -9.25
C ARG A 116 -2.68 -6.25 -7.98
N GLY A 117 -1.70 -5.35 -8.11
CA GLY A 117 -0.87 -4.92 -6.99
C GLY A 117 -1.54 -3.88 -6.09
N MET A 118 -2.29 -2.94 -6.67
CA MET A 118 -2.92 -1.86 -5.89
C MET A 118 -4.00 -2.35 -4.91
N PRO A 119 -4.88 -3.31 -5.25
CA PRO A 119 -5.84 -3.88 -4.29
C PRO A 119 -5.17 -4.57 -3.10
N VAL A 120 -3.97 -5.12 -3.30
CA VAL A 120 -3.20 -5.68 -2.19
C VAL A 120 -2.72 -4.55 -1.26
N ALA A 121 -2.19 -3.47 -1.82
CA ALA A 121 -1.73 -2.33 -1.04
C ALA A 121 -2.87 -1.65 -0.25
N THR A 122 -4.02 -1.43 -0.87
CA THR A 122 -5.21 -0.88 -0.18
C THR A 122 -5.75 -1.84 0.87
N GLY A 123 -5.76 -3.15 0.58
CA GLY A 123 -6.15 -4.20 1.52
C GLY A 123 -5.28 -4.22 2.77
N VAL A 124 -3.96 -3.98 2.64
CA VAL A 124 -3.03 -3.85 3.78
C VAL A 124 -3.41 -2.66 4.66
N VAL A 125 -3.63 -1.49 4.07
CA VAL A 125 -4.03 -0.28 4.82
C VAL A 125 -5.37 -0.52 5.52
N ARG A 126 -6.36 -1.03 4.78
CA ARG A 126 -7.69 -1.32 5.31
C ARG A 126 -7.64 -2.27 6.49
N HIS A 127 -6.92 -3.39 6.37
CA HIS A 127 -6.82 -4.38 7.44
C HIS A 127 -6.13 -3.80 8.69
N LEU A 128 -4.93 -3.22 8.52
CA LEU A 128 -4.08 -2.82 9.65
C LEU A 128 -4.51 -1.53 10.35
N ILE A 129 -5.26 -0.66 9.67
CA ILE A 129 -5.59 0.68 10.16
C ILE A 129 -7.08 0.84 10.44
N LEU A 130 -7.95 0.19 9.66
CA LEU A 130 -9.40 0.41 9.73
C LEU A 130 -10.17 -0.79 10.30
N THR A 131 -9.92 -1.99 9.78
CA THR A 131 -10.73 -3.19 10.12
C THR A 131 -10.25 -3.92 11.36
N GLN A 132 -8.94 -4.12 11.51
CA GLN A 132 -8.32 -4.82 12.65
C GLN A 132 -7.11 -4.03 13.17
N PRO A 133 -7.28 -2.75 13.59
CA PRO A 133 -6.18 -2.00 14.15
C PRO A 133 -5.73 -2.60 15.48
N ILE A 134 -4.41 -2.70 15.67
CA ILE A 134 -3.81 -3.23 16.92
C ILE A 134 -4.09 -2.37 18.15
N LEU A 135 -4.32 -1.07 17.94
CA LEU A 135 -4.74 -0.13 18.98
C LEU A 135 -6.05 0.53 18.55
N GLU A 136 -6.97 0.68 19.50
CA GLU A 136 -8.18 1.46 19.27
C GLU A 136 -7.81 2.94 19.05
N GLY A 137 -8.41 3.55 18.02
CA GLY A 137 -8.20 4.97 17.73
C GLY A 137 -6.83 5.33 17.18
N LEU A 138 -6.13 4.42 16.48
CA LEU A 138 -4.90 4.75 15.73
C LEU A 138 -5.10 5.99 14.85
N VAL A 139 -6.24 6.06 14.17
CA VAL A 139 -6.68 7.20 13.38
C VAL A 139 -7.97 7.77 13.96
N SER A 140 -8.15 9.08 13.86
CA SER A 140 -9.38 9.76 14.25
C SER A 140 -10.56 9.34 13.36
N PRO A 141 -11.82 9.48 13.82
CA PRO A 141 -12.99 9.14 12.99
C PRO A 141 -13.05 9.89 11.66
N ALA A 142 -12.53 11.13 11.60
CA ALA A 142 -12.46 11.90 10.37
C ALA A 142 -11.44 11.29 9.39
N GLU A 143 -10.25 10.94 9.87
CA GLU A 143 -9.21 10.27 9.07
C GLU A 143 -9.67 8.88 8.60
N GLN A 144 -10.43 8.14 9.42
CA GLN A 144 -11.01 6.85 9.03
C GLN A 144 -11.93 7.00 7.83
N ALA A 145 -12.90 7.93 7.91
CA ALA A 145 -13.86 8.16 6.82
C ALA A 145 -13.18 8.62 5.52
N GLU A 146 -12.13 9.43 5.64
CA GLU A 146 -11.33 9.87 4.50
C GLU A 146 -10.54 8.72 3.87
N LEU A 147 -9.83 7.94 4.68
CA LEU A 147 -9.10 6.75 4.22
C LEU A 147 -10.03 5.75 3.54
N GLU A 148 -11.19 5.44 4.13
CA GLU A 148 -12.17 4.53 3.54
C GLU A 148 -12.58 4.98 2.13
N LYS A 149 -12.96 6.24 1.99
CA LYS A 149 -13.37 6.82 0.70
C LYS A 149 -12.24 6.78 -0.32
N SER A 150 -11.02 7.16 0.08
CA SER A 150 -9.87 7.21 -0.83
C SER A 150 -9.43 5.81 -1.26
N LEU A 151 -9.38 4.85 -0.33
CA LEU A 151 -9.05 3.45 -0.63
C LEU A 151 -10.11 2.80 -1.53
N GLN A 152 -11.40 3.06 -1.28
CA GLN A 152 -12.47 2.58 -2.17
C GLN A 152 -12.33 3.13 -3.59
N SER A 153 -11.94 4.40 -3.73
CA SER A 153 -11.71 5.02 -5.04
C SER A 153 -10.50 4.39 -5.76
N ILE A 154 -9.40 4.14 -5.04
CA ILE A 154 -8.22 3.44 -5.57
C ILE A 154 -8.59 2.03 -6.06
N ASP A 155 -9.38 1.28 -5.29
CA ASP A 155 -9.83 -0.06 -5.66
C ASP A 155 -10.72 -0.02 -6.92
N ALA A 156 -11.60 0.97 -7.04
CA ALA A 156 -12.44 1.14 -8.23
C ALA A 156 -11.60 1.41 -9.50
N PHE A 157 -10.55 2.23 -9.40
CA PHE A 157 -9.61 2.44 -10.52
C PHE A 157 -8.82 1.19 -10.87
N ALA A 158 -8.34 0.44 -9.87
CA ALA A 158 -7.64 -0.81 -10.11
C ALA A 158 -8.53 -1.84 -10.83
N ASN A 159 -9.80 -1.95 -10.45
CA ASN A 159 -10.78 -2.81 -11.10
C ASN A 159 -11.06 -2.38 -12.55
N PHE A 160 -11.14 -1.07 -12.81
CA PHE A 160 -11.30 -0.55 -14.18
C PHE A 160 -10.15 -0.97 -15.11
N LEU A 161 -8.93 -1.10 -14.58
CA LEU A 161 -7.76 -1.55 -15.35
C LEU A 161 -7.72 -3.06 -15.61
N GLU A 162 -8.49 -3.87 -14.89
CA GLU A 162 -8.55 -5.33 -15.10
C GLU A 162 -9.37 -5.69 -16.36
N ASP A 163 -10.32 -4.85 -16.74
CA ASP A 163 -11.21 -5.05 -17.90
C ASP A 163 -11.12 -3.86 -18.88
N PRO A 164 -9.99 -3.69 -19.59
CA PRO A 164 -9.88 -2.69 -20.63
C PRO A 164 -10.66 -3.19 -21.86
N TYR A 165 -11.82 -2.58 -22.10
CA TYR A 165 -12.68 -2.76 -23.29
C TYR A 165 -11.95 -3.20 -24.57
#